data_AF-A0A1R3UWJ5-F1
#
_entry.id   AF-A0A1R3UWJ5-F1
#
_cell.length_a   1.000
_cell.length_b   1.000
_cell.length_c   1.000
_cell.angle_alpha   90.00
_cell.angle_beta   90.00
_cell.angle_gamma   90.00
#
_symmetry.space_group_name_H-M   'P 1'
#
loop_
_entity.id
_entity.type
_entity.pdbx_description
1 polymer ?
#
loop_
_entity_poly.entity_id
_entity_poly.type
_entity_poly.pdbx_seq_one_letter_code
_entity_poly.pdbx_strand_id
1 'polypeptide(L)'
;MKLGSKIAASTATAALAIGGVTLIAAPAQADLVTLCSGHGGEITLPTDLKVPSGASCFLDGTVIQGDVTVEENANLHIISGAIEGEVSVDSDAYFDASDTSVDGDVVNSGSYGTYLEDGTSVATLRAQAAEGSANDGFVYVVGASAASVDATTGELYVNGGRIADGVNADGVVYADIYDSVVRGDLTVNGSASGGILCDSEVLGNATYSDSSGPVAVGDGETDGFCASVNYVDGDLSVTGISGGAYIDNNIVGGDLVATDNSPTAQIGDANRVRGGIVTEEVAMRALAAEVTAEFEAHEADLEDQVEEARTETVDAAIEAGPAF
;
A
#
# COMPACT_ATOMS: atom_id res chain seq x y z
N MET A 1 67.89 -75.47 -14.01
CA MET A 1 68.90 -74.87 -14.92
C MET A 1 69.35 -73.54 -14.35
N LYS A 2 70.67 -73.30 -14.35
CA LYS A 2 71.33 -72.05 -13.94
C LYS A 2 71.19 -70.95 -15.01
N LEU A 3 71.64 -69.75 -14.63
CA LEU A 3 71.87 -68.48 -15.34
C LEU A 3 70.64 -67.55 -15.32
N GLY A 4 70.73 -66.28 -14.94
CA GLY A 4 71.88 -65.39 -14.75
C GLY A 4 71.60 -64.04 -15.43
N SER A 5 72.17 -62.96 -14.88
CA SER A 5 72.18 -61.55 -15.36
C SER A 5 70.94 -60.69 -15.14
N LYS A 6 71.01 -59.36 -15.04
CA LYS A 6 71.98 -58.35 -14.52
C LYS A 6 71.34 -57.00 -14.92
N ILE A 7 71.28 -56.04 -14.00
CA ILE A 7 71.44 -54.58 -14.21
C ILE A 7 70.41 -53.87 -15.11
N ALA A 8 69.64 -52.95 -14.53
CA ALA A 8 69.64 -51.54 -14.93
C ALA A 8 68.96 -50.69 -13.85
N ALA A 9 69.70 -49.71 -13.36
CA ALA A 9 69.24 -48.68 -12.46
C ALA A 9 68.60 -47.53 -13.26
N SER A 10 67.54 -46.94 -12.71
CA SER A 10 67.13 -45.58 -13.02
C SER A 10 66.32 -45.03 -11.86
N THR A 11 67.03 -44.35 -10.98
CA THR A 11 66.53 -43.40 -9.97
C THR A 11 65.72 -42.30 -10.67
N ALA A 12 64.43 -42.22 -10.36
CA ALA A 12 63.63 -41.02 -10.59
C ALA A 12 63.27 -40.43 -9.23
N THR A 13 64.03 -39.42 -8.81
CA THR A 13 63.76 -38.61 -7.63
C THR A 13 62.56 -37.72 -7.95
N ALA A 14 61.36 -38.16 -7.56
CA ALA A 14 60.16 -37.32 -7.62
C ALA A 14 60.17 -36.38 -6.41
N ALA A 15 60.52 -35.12 -6.64
CA ALA A 15 60.34 -34.05 -5.67
C ALA A 15 58.83 -33.82 -5.47
N LEU A 16 58.28 -34.23 -4.31
CA LEU A 16 56.95 -33.79 -3.88
C LEU A 16 57.05 -32.31 -3.49
N ALA A 17 56.65 -31.42 -4.40
CA ALA A 17 56.30 -30.05 -4.05
C ALA A 17 54.96 -30.08 -3.31
N ILE A 18 55.00 -29.88 -1.99
CA ILE A 18 53.81 -29.60 -1.17
C ILE A 18 53.37 -28.19 -1.56
N GLY A 19 52.51 -28.09 -2.58
CA GLY A 19 51.84 -26.85 -2.96
C GLY A 19 50.82 -26.50 -1.88
N GLY A 20 51.14 -25.51 -1.06
CA GLY A 20 50.19 -24.92 -0.12
C GLY A 20 49.03 -24.30 -0.88
N VAL A 21 47.86 -24.93 -0.80
CA VAL A 21 46.60 -24.32 -1.23
C VAL A 21 46.27 -23.27 -0.17
N THR A 22 46.64 -22.03 -0.41
CA THR A 22 46.05 -20.89 0.30
C THR A 22 44.60 -20.81 -0.14
N LEU A 23 43.70 -21.40 0.66
CA LEU A 23 42.27 -21.09 0.61
C LEU A 23 42.16 -19.59 0.93
N ILE A 24 42.06 -18.76 -0.11
CA ILE A 24 41.62 -17.38 0.05
C ILE A 24 40.14 -17.50 0.41
N ALA A 25 39.83 -17.51 1.70
CA ALA A 25 38.48 -17.29 2.16
C ALA A 25 38.10 -15.90 1.64
N ALA A 26 37.24 -15.84 0.62
CA ALA A 26 36.56 -14.59 0.30
C ALA A 26 35.87 -14.14 1.59
N PRO A 27 35.93 -12.85 1.96
CA PRO A 27 35.12 -12.36 3.05
C PRO A 27 33.68 -12.70 2.69
N ALA A 28 33.01 -13.50 3.51
CA ALA A 28 31.57 -13.57 3.48
C ALA A 28 31.11 -12.18 3.95
N GLN A 29 30.75 -11.31 2.99
CA GLN A 29 29.88 -10.19 3.26
C GLN A 29 28.54 -10.86 3.64
N ALA A 30 28.38 -11.20 4.92
CA ALA A 30 27.05 -11.40 5.43
C ALA A 30 26.43 -10.01 5.37
N ASP A 31 25.39 -9.82 4.57
CA ASP A 31 24.61 -8.58 4.59
C ASP A 31 24.23 -8.33 6.06
N LEU A 32 24.83 -7.29 6.62
CA LEU A 32 24.66 -6.95 8.02
C LEU A 32 23.30 -6.27 8.09
N VAL A 33 22.39 -6.80 8.92
CA VAL A 33 21.07 -6.22 9.13
C VAL A 33 21.05 -5.57 10.51
N THR A 34 20.63 -4.31 10.60
CA THR A 34 20.41 -3.63 11.87
C THR A 34 19.05 -4.02 12.42
N LEU A 35 18.99 -4.49 13.66
CA LEU A 35 17.74 -4.79 14.32
C LEU A 35 17.24 -3.55 15.06
N CYS A 36 15.99 -3.16 14.85
CA CYS A 36 15.34 -2.13 15.63
C CYS A 36 14.33 -2.73 16.60
N SER A 37 14.53 -2.45 17.88
CA SER A 37 13.59 -2.75 18.95
C SER A 37 13.73 -1.64 19.99
N GLY A 38 12.85 -0.66 19.95
CA GLY A 38 12.96 0.55 20.75
C GLY A 38 12.89 1.82 19.92
N HIS A 39 13.49 2.91 20.41
CA HIS A 39 13.49 4.19 19.71
C HIS A 39 14.88 4.62 19.22
N GLY A 40 14.91 5.34 18.10
CA GLY A 40 16.10 5.88 17.46
C GLY A 40 15.88 7.32 17.00
N GLY A 41 16.93 8.14 17.06
CA GLY A 41 16.91 9.53 16.57
C GLY A 41 17.62 9.70 15.23
N GLU A 42 18.00 10.94 14.91
CA GLU A 42 18.64 11.31 13.65
C GLU A 42 20.03 10.66 13.51
N ILE A 43 20.06 9.50 12.86
CA ILE A 43 21.27 8.77 12.51
C ILE A 43 21.16 8.18 11.10
N THR A 44 22.29 7.75 10.54
CA THR A 44 22.31 7.03 9.27
C THR A 44 22.71 5.57 9.50
N LEU A 45 21.83 4.65 9.10
CA LEU A 45 22.07 3.22 9.06
C LEU A 45 22.61 2.84 7.67
N PRO A 46 23.85 2.34 7.54
CA PRO A 46 24.43 1.94 6.26
C PRO A 46 24.01 0.54 5.81
N THR A 47 22.98 -0.01 6.44
CA THR A 47 22.53 -1.39 6.32
C THR A 47 21.02 -1.43 6.22
N ASP A 48 20.50 -2.58 5.80
CA ASP A 48 19.09 -2.91 5.97
C ASP A 48 18.67 -2.79 7.44
N LEU A 49 17.41 -2.45 7.65
CA LEU A 49 16.77 -2.41 8.96
C LEU A 49 15.75 -3.54 9.05
N LYS A 50 15.69 -4.17 10.22
CA LYS A 50 14.67 -5.16 10.52
C LYS A 50 14.06 -4.90 11.88
N VAL A 51 12.74 -4.78 11.93
CA VAL A 51 11.98 -4.78 13.19
C VAL A 51 11.58 -6.23 13.46
N PRO A 52 12.13 -6.87 14.51
CA PRO A 52 11.85 -8.28 14.79
C PRO A 52 10.38 -8.52 15.15
N SER A 53 9.88 -9.74 14.94
CA SER A 53 8.49 -10.09 15.24
C SER A 53 8.06 -9.66 16.64
N GLY A 54 6.90 -9.01 16.74
CA GLY A 54 6.33 -8.52 18.00
C GLY A 54 7.06 -7.35 18.65
N ALA A 55 8.10 -6.79 18.01
CA ALA A 55 8.80 -5.61 18.51
C ALA A 55 8.19 -4.32 17.96
N SER A 56 8.31 -3.24 18.72
CA SER A 56 7.99 -1.89 18.25
C SER A 56 9.26 -1.08 18.04
N CYS A 57 9.31 -0.36 16.93
CA CYS A 57 10.39 0.52 16.54
C CYS A 57 9.83 1.92 16.27
N PHE A 58 10.41 2.93 16.90
CA PHE A 58 10.09 4.33 16.65
C PHE A 58 11.35 5.09 16.20
N LEU A 59 11.32 5.69 15.02
CA LEU A 59 12.46 6.40 14.44
C LEU A 59 12.09 7.85 14.14
N ASP A 60 12.94 8.78 14.61
CA ASP A 60 12.80 10.22 14.36
C ASP A 60 14.04 10.74 13.64
N GLY A 61 13.91 11.07 12.36
CA GLY A 61 15.02 11.59 11.54
C GLY A 61 16.02 10.54 11.06
N THR A 62 15.71 9.25 11.18
CA THR A 62 16.65 8.18 10.75
C THR A 62 16.71 8.05 9.23
N VAL A 63 17.92 7.90 8.69
CA VAL A 63 18.18 7.58 7.28
C VAL A 63 18.65 6.14 7.16
N ILE A 64 17.97 5.34 6.35
CA ILE A 64 18.24 3.91 6.13
C ILE A 64 18.69 3.74 4.68
N GLN A 65 19.95 3.37 4.46
CA GLN A 65 20.55 3.17 3.12
C GLN A 65 20.29 1.78 2.53
N GLY A 66 19.34 1.04 3.08
CA GLY A 66 19.01 -0.33 2.70
C GLY A 66 17.51 -0.58 2.77
N ASP A 67 17.15 -1.85 2.66
CA ASP A 67 15.76 -2.29 2.73
C ASP A 67 15.28 -2.32 4.19
N VAL A 68 13.97 -2.21 4.38
CA VAL A 68 13.32 -2.31 5.69
C VAL A 68 12.39 -3.51 5.69
N THR A 69 12.52 -4.35 6.72
CA THR A 69 11.58 -5.45 6.99
C THR A 69 10.91 -5.24 8.34
N VAL A 70 9.59 -5.14 8.34
CA VAL A 70 8.76 -5.17 9.56
C VAL A 70 8.16 -6.56 9.65
N GLU A 71 8.71 -7.40 10.53
CA GLU A 71 8.28 -8.79 10.66
C GLU A 71 6.89 -8.93 11.28
N GLU A 72 6.38 -10.15 11.27
CA GLU A 72 5.06 -10.52 11.80
C GLU A 72 4.75 -9.89 13.17
N ASN A 73 3.58 -9.26 13.30
CA ASN A 73 3.12 -8.57 14.53
C ASN A 73 4.06 -7.45 15.02
N ALA A 74 5.02 -7.00 14.23
CA ALA A 74 5.93 -5.92 14.60
C ALA A 74 5.38 -4.56 14.13
N ASN A 75 5.83 -3.50 14.78
CA ASN A 75 5.38 -2.14 14.47
C ASN A 75 6.57 -1.23 14.18
N LEU A 76 6.49 -0.47 13.10
CA LEU A 76 7.44 0.57 12.75
C LEU A 76 6.71 1.90 12.57
N HIS A 77 7.04 2.87 13.40
CA HIS A 77 6.69 4.28 13.18
C HIS A 77 7.96 5.08 12.84
N ILE A 78 7.96 5.77 11.71
CA ILE A 78 9.08 6.62 11.27
C ILE A 78 8.58 8.02 10.93
N ILE A 79 9.25 9.03 11.49
CA ILE A 79 8.95 10.44 11.23
C ILE A 79 10.18 11.16 10.71
N SER A 80 9.99 12.06 9.75
CA SER A 80 11.08 12.87 9.17
C SER A 80 12.26 12.02 8.65
N GLY A 81 12.00 10.78 8.22
CA GLY A 81 13.03 9.80 7.86
C GLY A 81 13.31 9.72 6.36
N ALA A 82 14.26 8.85 6.01
CA ALA A 82 14.49 8.45 4.62
C ALA A 82 14.85 6.96 4.54
N ILE A 83 14.27 6.25 3.57
CA ILE A 83 14.52 4.85 3.26
C ILE A 83 14.92 4.78 1.79
N GLU A 84 16.17 4.43 1.51
CA GLU A 84 16.69 4.33 0.12
C GLU A 84 16.27 3.02 -0.57
N GLY A 85 15.75 2.05 0.20
CA GLY A 85 15.32 0.74 -0.26
C GLY A 85 13.80 0.54 -0.31
N GLU A 86 13.40 -0.72 -0.38
CA GLU A 86 12.00 -1.18 -0.27
C GLU A 86 11.60 -1.35 1.21
N VAL A 87 10.32 -1.20 1.52
CA VAL A 87 9.73 -1.57 2.80
C VAL A 87 8.85 -2.80 2.62
N SER A 88 9.19 -3.91 3.26
CA SER A 88 8.36 -5.11 3.39
C SER A 88 7.67 -5.14 4.75
N VAL A 89 6.34 -5.26 4.75
CA VAL A 89 5.49 -5.30 5.95
C VAL A 89 4.77 -6.65 5.98
N ASP A 90 5.20 -7.52 6.89
CA ASP A 90 4.73 -8.91 6.99
C ASP A 90 3.36 -9.01 7.70
N SER A 91 2.85 -10.25 7.83
CA SER A 91 1.51 -10.49 8.38
C SER A 91 1.29 -9.85 9.74
N ASP A 92 0.14 -9.22 9.94
CA ASP A 92 -0.25 -8.53 11.18
C ASP A 92 0.74 -7.42 11.63
N ALA A 93 1.70 -7.03 10.79
CA ALA A 93 2.62 -5.95 11.09
C ALA A 93 2.04 -4.57 10.73
N TYR A 94 2.58 -3.52 11.35
CA TYR A 94 2.14 -2.14 11.16
C TYR A 94 3.31 -1.25 10.70
N PHE A 95 3.07 -0.46 9.66
CA PHE A 95 4.01 0.56 9.18
C PHE A 95 3.33 1.92 9.11
N ASP A 96 3.88 2.89 9.83
CA ASP A 96 3.38 4.26 9.93
C ASP A 96 4.51 5.23 9.58
N ALA A 97 4.32 6.05 8.55
CA ALA A 97 5.32 6.99 8.07
C ALA A 97 4.73 8.40 7.93
N SER A 98 5.43 9.40 8.48
CA SER A 98 5.13 10.82 8.28
C SER A 98 6.39 11.61 7.91
N ASP A 99 6.24 12.61 7.05
CA ASP A 99 7.36 13.42 6.52
C ASP A 99 8.56 12.57 6.02
N THR A 100 8.30 11.39 5.47
CA THR A 100 9.33 10.37 5.18
C THR A 100 9.41 10.04 3.68
N SER A 101 10.61 9.95 3.13
CA SER A 101 10.80 9.47 1.75
C SER A 101 11.17 7.98 1.72
N VAL A 102 10.47 7.19 0.93
CA VAL A 102 10.83 5.81 0.57
C VAL A 102 11.10 5.79 -0.93
N ASP A 103 12.34 5.53 -1.33
CA ASP A 103 12.73 5.50 -2.74
C ASP A 103 12.18 4.26 -3.45
N GLY A 104 12.00 3.17 -2.71
CA GLY A 104 11.45 1.91 -3.19
C GLY A 104 9.93 1.76 -3.00
N ASP A 105 9.49 0.52 -3.22
CA ASP A 105 8.10 0.14 -3.00
C ASP A 105 7.83 -0.08 -1.50
N VAL A 106 6.56 0.01 -1.12
CA VAL A 106 6.04 -0.44 0.18
C VAL A 106 5.11 -1.60 -0.08
N VAL A 107 5.47 -2.78 0.42
CA VAL A 107 4.77 -4.04 0.15
C VAL A 107 4.18 -4.58 1.45
N ASN A 108 2.87 -4.42 1.59
CA ASN A 108 2.05 -5.00 2.65
C ASN A 108 1.60 -6.42 2.23
N SER A 109 2.04 -7.43 2.97
CA SER A 109 1.69 -8.83 2.75
C SER A 109 0.84 -9.38 3.90
N GLY A 110 -0.45 -9.08 3.87
CA GLY A 110 -1.42 -9.47 4.91
C GLY A 110 -1.17 -8.79 6.26
N SER A 111 -0.63 -7.58 6.25
CA SER A 111 -0.29 -6.83 7.44
C SER A 111 -1.53 -6.30 8.16
N TYR A 112 -1.35 -5.81 9.39
CA TYR A 112 -2.41 -5.11 10.10
C TYR A 112 -2.75 -3.79 9.39
N GLY A 113 -1.74 -3.01 9.02
CA GLY A 113 -1.96 -1.78 8.28
C GLY A 113 -0.70 -1.11 7.76
N THR A 114 -0.89 -0.21 6.80
CA THR A 114 0.11 0.76 6.35
C THR A 114 -0.52 2.15 6.33
N TYR A 115 0.08 3.09 7.04
CA TYR A 115 -0.36 4.48 7.14
C TYR A 115 0.73 5.41 6.63
N LEU A 116 0.45 6.14 5.54
CA LEU A 116 1.34 7.16 5.00
C LEU A 116 0.69 8.53 5.21
N GLU A 117 1.32 9.38 6.01
CA GLU A 117 0.84 10.71 6.36
C GLU A 117 1.70 11.81 5.71
N ASP A 118 1.11 12.99 5.53
CA ASP A 118 1.71 14.31 5.28
C ASP A 118 3.21 14.32 4.96
N GLY A 119 3.54 14.76 3.75
CA GLY A 119 4.93 14.90 3.32
C GLY A 119 5.62 13.58 3.00
N THR A 120 4.96 12.44 3.23
CA THR A 120 5.48 11.12 2.86
C THR A 120 5.37 10.88 1.36
N SER A 121 6.41 10.26 0.79
CA SER A 121 6.44 9.86 -0.61
C SER A 121 7.03 8.46 -0.78
N VAL A 122 6.37 7.63 -1.58
CA VAL A 122 6.78 6.25 -1.87
C VAL A 122 6.75 6.00 -3.39
N ALA A 123 7.44 4.97 -3.87
CA ALA A 123 7.29 4.54 -5.27
C ALA A 123 5.93 3.84 -5.47
N THR A 124 5.85 2.53 -5.30
CA THR A 124 4.57 1.81 -5.36
C THR A 124 4.13 1.39 -3.97
N LEU A 125 2.83 1.52 -3.68
CA LEU A 125 2.22 0.93 -2.49
C LEU A 125 1.40 -0.28 -2.90
N ARG A 126 1.79 -1.48 -2.43
CA ARG A 126 1.09 -2.74 -2.73
C ARG A 126 0.51 -3.37 -1.48
N ALA A 127 -0.79 -3.63 -1.49
CA ALA A 127 -1.48 -4.42 -0.48
C ALA A 127 -1.90 -5.75 -1.09
N GLN A 128 -1.34 -6.85 -0.59
CA GLN A 128 -1.62 -8.18 -1.11
C GLN A 128 -1.92 -9.15 0.03
N ALA A 129 -2.84 -10.08 -0.21
CA ALA A 129 -3.14 -11.12 0.76
C ALA A 129 -1.91 -12.03 0.96
N ALA A 130 -1.64 -12.43 2.21
CA ALA A 130 -0.65 -13.43 2.55
C ALA A 130 -1.32 -14.71 3.06
N GLU A 131 -0.83 -15.88 2.61
CA GLU A 131 -1.36 -17.16 3.08
C GLU A 131 -1.21 -17.28 4.60
N GLY A 132 -2.34 -17.48 5.29
CA GLY A 132 -2.37 -17.65 6.73
C GLY A 132 -2.37 -16.35 7.53
N SER A 133 -2.41 -15.18 6.89
CA SER A 133 -2.74 -13.94 7.61
C SER A 133 -4.16 -14.01 8.20
N ALA A 134 -4.32 -13.46 9.39
CA ALA A 134 -5.60 -13.37 10.08
C ALA A 134 -6.40 -12.12 9.72
N ASN A 135 -5.74 -11.12 9.10
CA ASN A 135 -6.31 -9.81 8.82
C ASN A 135 -6.20 -9.48 7.33
N ASP A 136 -7.24 -8.84 6.80
CA ASP A 136 -7.22 -8.31 5.43
C ASP A 136 -6.46 -6.97 5.36
N GLY A 137 -6.25 -6.31 6.52
CA GLY A 137 -5.43 -5.13 6.71
C GLY A 137 -6.02 -3.83 6.18
N PHE A 138 -5.26 -2.74 6.29
CA PHE A 138 -5.60 -1.47 5.65
C PHE A 138 -4.40 -0.79 5.00
N VAL A 139 -4.68 0.07 4.03
CA VAL A 139 -3.72 0.96 3.38
C VAL A 139 -4.32 2.35 3.27
N TYR A 140 -3.76 3.28 4.04
CA TYR A 140 -4.19 4.67 4.09
C TYR A 140 -3.09 5.60 3.60
N VAL A 141 -3.45 6.49 2.67
CA VAL A 141 -2.59 7.50 2.08
C VAL A 141 -3.23 8.86 2.35
N VAL A 142 -2.78 9.54 3.40
CA VAL A 142 -3.37 10.79 3.91
C VAL A 142 -2.38 11.94 3.73
N GLY A 143 -2.66 12.89 2.84
CA GLY A 143 -1.73 14.00 2.53
C GLY A 143 -0.39 13.57 1.91
N ALA A 144 -0.24 12.29 1.60
CA ALA A 144 0.98 11.67 1.09
C ALA A 144 0.94 11.47 -0.44
N SER A 145 2.07 11.02 -0.99
CA SER A 145 2.21 10.75 -2.43
C SER A 145 2.76 9.36 -2.72
N ALA A 146 2.25 8.74 -3.79
CA ALA A 146 2.78 7.51 -4.34
C ALA A 146 2.87 7.62 -5.86
N ALA A 147 3.76 6.86 -6.49
CA ALA A 147 3.69 6.65 -7.93
C ALA A 147 2.39 5.90 -8.28
N SER A 148 2.16 4.75 -7.66
CA SER A 148 0.91 3.96 -7.84
C SER A 148 0.49 3.27 -6.55
N VAL A 149 -0.80 2.89 -6.51
CA VAL A 149 -1.39 2.11 -5.41
C VAL A 149 -2.09 0.89 -6.00
N ASP A 150 -1.66 -0.31 -5.59
CA ASP A 150 -2.24 -1.59 -5.98
C ASP A 150 -2.72 -2.34 -4.72
N ALA A 151 -4.03 -2.44 -4.51
CA ALA A 151 -4.61 -3.15 -3.37
C ALA A 151 -5.46 -4.33 -3.84
N THR A 152 -5.18 -5.53 -3.34
CA THR A 152 -5.98 -6.74 -3.63
C THR A 152 -6.60 -7.36 -2.38
N THR A 153 -6.53 -6.66 -1.25
CA THR A 153 -7.03 -7.08 0.06
C THR A 153 -7.20 -5.83 0.93
N GLY A 154 -7.97 -5.96 2.00
CA GLY A 154 -8.05 -4.95 3.04
C GLY A 154 -8.84 -3.72 2.64
N GLU A 155 -8.67 -2.65 3.39
CA GLU A 155 -9.29 -1.35 3.14
C GLU A 155 -8.31 -0.41 2.45
N LEU A 156 -8.80 0.36 1.47
CA LEU A 156 -8.04 1.42 0.81
C LEU A 156 -8.70 2.76 1.09
N TYR A 157 -7.94 3.67 1.70
CA TYR A 157 -8.34 5.07 1.91
C TYR A 157 -7.27 6.01 1.36
N VAL A 158 -7.65 6.93 0.48
CA VAL A 158 -6.76 7.98 -0.03
C VAL A 158 -7.43 9.32 0.21
N ASN A 159 -6.86 10.12 1.11
CA ASN A 159 -7.36 11.45 1.48
C ASN A 159 -6.29 12.51 1.25
N GLY A 160 -6.57 13.57 0.48
CA GLY A 160 -5.54 14.60 0.21
C GLY A 160 -4.34 14.07 -0.61
N GLY A 161 -4.45 12.86 -1.15
CA GLY A 161 -3.34 12.09 -1.70
C GLY A 161 -3.00 12.49 -3.14
N ARG A 162 -1.75 12.24 -3.54
CA ARG A 162 -1.27 12.48 -4.92
C ARG A 162 -0.68 11.22 -5.52
N ILE A 163 -1.44 10.59 -6.42
CA ILE A 163 -1.02 9.37 -7.11
C ILE A 163 -0.59 9.72 -8.54
N ALA A 164 0.68 9.47 -8.86
CA ALA A 164 1.30 9.95 -10.10
C ALA A 164 0.95 9.13 -11.34
N ASP A 165 0.62 7.86 -11.14
CA ASP A 165 0.11 6.92 -12.11
C ASP A 165 -1.33 6.55 -11.68
N GLY A 166 -1.68 5.28 -11.57
CA GLY A 166 -3.03 4.83 -11.27
C GLY A 166 -3.25 4.29 -9.85
N VAL A 167 -4.52 4.07 -9.54
CA VAL A 167 -4.99 3.31 -8.37
C VAL A 167 -5.75 2.10 -8.88
N ASN A 168 -5.38 0.91 -8.42
CA ASN A 168 -6.07 -0.33 -8.69
C ASN A 168 -6.44 -1.03 -7.38
N ALA A 169 -7.73 -1.13 -7.10
CA ALA A 169 -8.29 -1.85 -5.96
C ALA A 169 -9.14 -3.02 -6.47
N ASP A 170 -8.76 -4.26 -6.18
CA ASP A 170 -9.43 -5.47 -6.68
C ASP A 170 -9.77 -6.44 -5.54
N GLY A 171 -11.05 -6.61 -5.22
CA GLY A 171 -11.50 -7.47 -4.14
C GLY A 171 -11.21 -6.93 -2.73
N VAL A 172 -11.04 -5.62 -2.59
CA VAL A 172 -10.86 -4.93 -1.30
C VAL A 172 -12.17 -4.85 -0.51
N VAL A 173 -12.10 -4.51 0.77
CA VAL A 173 -13.28 -4.27 1.63
C VAL A 173 -13.92 -2.93 1.26
N TYR A 174 -13.15 -1.84 1.36
CA TYR A 174 -13.52 -0.48 0.95
C TYR A 174 -12.46 0.10 0.01
N ALA A 175 -12.89 1.03 -0.86
CA ALA A 175 -11.99 1.82 -1.70
C ALA A 175 -12.51 3.26 -1.78
N ASP A 176 -11.98 4.11 -0.90
CA ASP A 176 -12.44 5.47 -0.69
C ASP A 176 -11.35 6.45 -1.11
N ILE A 177 -11.68 7.28 -2.12
CA ILE A 177 -10.81 8.30 -2.69
C ILE A 177 -11.45 9.67 -2.45
N TYR A 178 -10.82 10.48 -1.60
CA TYR A 178 -11.34 11.74 -1.09
C TYR A 178 -10.31 12.87 -1.25
N ASP A 179 -10.73 14.05 -1.71
CA ASP A 179 -9.87 15.25 -1.89
C ASP A 179 -8.50 14.94 -2.54
N SER A 180 -8.49 14.04 -3.54
CA SER A 180 -7.27 13.42 -4.04
C SER A 180 -7.07 13.62 -5.53
N VAL A 181 -5.82 13.51 -5.97
CA VAL A 181 -5.45 13.58 -7.39
C VAL A 181 -4.84 12.25 -7.82
N VAL A 182 -5.51 11.57 -8.76
CA VAL A 182 -5.03 10.38 -9.44
C VAL A 182 -4.75 10.75 -10.89
N ARG A 183 -3.48 10.71 -11.32
CA ARG A 183 -3.10 11.13 -12.67
C ARG A 183 -3.38 10.09 -13.76
N GLY A 184 -3.48 8.83 -13.38
CA GLY A 184 -3.81 7.71 -14.24
C GLY A 184 -5.25 7.26 -14.06
N ASP A 185 -5.48 5.98 -14.34
CA ASP A 185 -6.79 5.35 -14.15
C ASP A 185 -7.03 5.05 -12.65
N LEU A 186 -8.28 5.21 -12.23
CA LEU A 186 -8.82 4.68 -10.97
C LEU A 186 -9.68 3.47 -11.32
N THR A 187 -9.30 2.30 -10.83
CA THR A 187 -10.08 1.06 -10.98
C THR A 187 -10.38 0.48 -9.61
N VAL A 188 -11.67 0.32 -9.32
CA VAL A 188 -12.19 -0.38 -8.15
C VAL A 188 -13.06 -1.52 -8.65
N ASN A 189 -12.66 -2.75 -8.38
CA ASN A 189 -13.37 -3.94 -8.80
C ASN A 189 -13.70 -4.82 -7.59
N GLY A 190 -14.95 -5.28 -7.50
CA GLY A 190 -15.34 -6.29 -6.52
C GLY A 190 -15.24 -5.85 -5.06
N SER A 191 -15.41 -4.56 -4.75
CA SER A 191 -15.31 -4.11 -3.35
C SER A 191 -16.46 -4.65 -2.50
N ALA A 192 -16.13 -5.22 -1.33
CA ALA A 192 -17.08 -5.99 -0.54
C ALA A 192 -18.11 -5.09 0.15
N SER A 193 -17.65 -3.99 0.74
CA SER A 193 -18.43 -3.12 1.61
C SER A 193 -18.69 -1.74 1.02
N GLY A 194 -17.97 -1.34 -0.04
CA GLY A 194 -18.35 -0.17 -0.84
C GLY A 194 -17.18 0.57 -1.48
N GLY A 195 -17.43 1.79 -1.90
CA GLY A 195 -16.36 2.70 -2.35
C GLY A 195 -16.88 4.09 -2.69
N ILE A 196 -16.02 5.08 -2.50
CA ILE A 196 -16.31 6.49 -2.76
C ILE A 196 -15.28 7.09 -3.71
N LEU A 197 -15.75 7.97 -4.60
CA LEU A 197 -14.91 9.00 -5.24
C LEU A 197 -15.52 10.39 -4.95
N CYS A 198 -14.77 11.22 -4.24
CA CYS A 198 -15.27 12.46 -3.66
C CYS A 198 -14.24 13.58 -3.71
N ASP A 199 -14.68 14.78 -4.07
CA ASP A 199 -13.85 16.00 -4.15
C ASP A 199 -12.50 15.80 -4.90
N SER A 200 -12.47 14.88 -5.86
CA SER A 200 -11.23 14.34 -6.43
C SER A 200 -11.07 14.57 -7.94
N GLU A 201 -9.83 14.50 -8.40
CA GLU A 201 -9.43 14.61 -9.81
C GLU A 201 -8.80 13.30 -10.30
N VAL A 202 -9.41 12.67 -11.30
CA VAL A 202 -8.90 11.49 -12.02
C VAL A 202 -8.57 11.91 -13.45
N LEU A 203 -7.28 11.93 -13.81
CA LEU A 203 -6.83 12.32 -15.16
C LEU A 203 -6.80 11.14 -16.15
N GLY A 204 -7.29 9.98 -15.75
CA GLY A 204 -7.63 8.84 -16.60
C GLY A 204 -9.11 8.51 -16.55
N ASN A 205 -9.42 7.22 -16.66
CA ASN A 205 -10.77 6.69 -16.47
C ASN A 205 -11.02 6.40 -14.99
N ALA A 206 -12.26 6.54 -14.54
CA ALA A 206 -12.71 6.09 -13.23
C ALA A 206 -13.70 4.93 -13.41
N THR A 207 -13.37 3.76 -12.85
CA THR A 207 -14.18 2.55 -12.95
C THR A 207 -14.48 2.00 -11.57
N TYR A 208 -15.76 1.78 -11.30
CA TYR A 208 -16.25 0.96 -10.19
C TYR A 208 -17.06 -0.20 -10.79
N SER A 209 -16.64 -1.44 -10.56
CA SER A 209 -17.30 -2.62 -11.13
C SER A 209 -17.51 -3.74 -10.11
N ASP A 210 -18.62 -4.46 -10.27
CA ASP A 210 -18.89 -5.74 -9.58
C ASP A 210 -18.83 -5.67 -8.03
N SER A 211 -18.97 -4.48 -7.43
CA SER A 211 -18.96 -4.31 -5.98
C SER A 211 -20.26 -4.76 -5.31
N SER A 212 -20.13 -5.41 -4.16
CA SER A 212 -21.31 -5.82 -3.37
C SER A 212 -21.85 -4.69 -2.49
N GLY A 213 -20.98 -3.81 -2.00
CA GLY A 213 -21.35 -2.64 -1.21
C GLY A 213 -21.84 -1.45 -2.05
N PRO A 214 -22.35 -0.38 -1.41
CA PRO A 214 -22.75 0.84 -2.10
C PRO A 214 -21.55 1.57 -2.72
N VAL A 215 -21.78 2.22 -3.86
CA VAL A 215 -20.80 3.09 -4.51
C VAL A 215 -21.36 4.50 -4.66
N ALA A 216 -20.60 5.50 -4.23
CA ALA A 216 -20.92 6.91 -4.39
C ALA A 216 -19.82 7.63 -5.18
N VAL A 217 -20.20 8.28 -6.28
CA VAL A 217 -19.29 9.08 -7.11
C VAL A 217 -19.82 10.52 -7.17
N GLY A 218 -19.24 11.38 -6.34
CA GLY A 218 -19.56 12.81 -6.22
C GLY A 218 -20.60 13.13 -5.14
N ASP A 219 -21.32 14.24 -5.32
CA ASP A 219 -22.12 14.90 -4.28
C ASP A 219 -23.31 14.05 -3.83
N GLY A 220 -23.29 13.55 -2.59
CA GLY A 220 -24.39 12.78 -2.03
C GLY A 220 -25.67 13.62 -1.82
N GLU A 221 -26.76 12.99 -1.38
CA GLU A 221 -27.99 13.75 -1.07
C GLU A 221 -27.89 14.63 0.20
N THR A 222 -26.77 14.52 0.94
CA THR A 222 -26.56 15.19 2.23
C THR A 222 -25.74 16.46 2.06
N ASP A 223 -26.32 17.61 2.45
CA ASP A 223 -25.63 18.91 2.43
C ASP A 223 -24.27 18.85 3.14
N GLY A 224 -23.18 19.00 2.39
CA GLY A 224 -21.80 19.12 2.91
C GLY A 224 -20.90 17.89 2.66
N PHE A 225 -21.47 16.74 2.31
CA PHE A 225 -20.70 15.55 1.92
C PHE A 225 -20.39 15.59 0.42
N CYS A 226 -19.12 15.53 0.03
CA CYS A 226 -18.70 15.67 -1.38
C CYS A 226 -19.23 16.94 -2.05
N ALA A 227 -19.16 18.05 -1.31
CA ALA A 227 -19.72 19.32 -1.74
C ALA A 227 -18.98 19.94 -2.94
N SER A 228 -17.80 19.42 -3.29
CA SER A 228 -17.04 19.83 -4.46
C SER A 228 -17.32 18.92 -5.64
N VAL A 229 -16.93 19.37 -6.82
CA VAL A 229 -17.10 18.61 -8.06
C VAL A 229 -15.95 17.62 -8.22
N ASN A 230 -16.23 16.38 -8.61
CA ASN A 230 -15.19 15.51 -9.15
C ASN A 230 -14.88 15.85 -10.60
N TYR A 231 -13.61 15.68 -10.99
CA TYR A 231 -13.20 15.75 -12.40
C TYR A 231 -12.65 14.40 -12.85
N VAL A 232 -13.23 13.83 -13.91
CA VAL A 232 -12.73 12.64 -14.60
C VAL A 232 -12.41 13.02 -16.04
N ASP A 233 -11.13 12.97 -16.44
CA ASP A 233 -10.72 13.36 -17.80
C ASP A 233 -11.20 12.34 -18.85
N GLY A 234 -11.19 11.06 -18.48
CA GLY A 234 -11.65 9.94 -19.30
C GLY A 234 -13.11 9.58 -19.09
N ASP A 235 -13.40 8.28 -19.21
CA ASP A 235 -14.73 7.71 -19.00
C ASP A 235 -14.99 7.49 -17.50
N LEU A 236 -16.26 7.62 -17.09
CA LEU A 236 -16.76 7.22 -15.78
C LEU A 236 -17.68 6.01 -15.94
N SER A 237 -17.27 4.87 -15.40
CA SER A 237 -18.05 3.62 -15.45
C SER A 237 -18.37 3.14 -14.04
N VAL A 238 -19.66 2.97 -13.73
CA VAL A 238 -20.13 2.39 -12.46
C VAL A 238 -21.14 1.29 -12.77
N THR A 239 -20.69 0.03 -12.76
CA THR A 239 -21.46 -1.09 -13.32
C THR A 239 -21.48 -2.30 -12.41
N GLY A 240 -22.56 -3.07 -12.42
CA GLY A 240 -22.60 -4.33 -11.66
C GLY A 240 -22.65 -4.14 -10.14
N ILE A 241 -23.01 -2.95 -9.64
CA ILE A 241 -23.03 -2.65 -8.20
C ILE A 241 -24.31 -3.19 -7.57
N SER A 242 -24.17 -4.06 -6.56
CA SER A 242 -25.33 -4.68 -5.88
C SER A 242 -25.75 -4.01 -4.57
N GLY A 243 -24.92 -3.11 -4.03
CA GLY A 243 -25.23 -2.32 -2.83
C GLY A 243 -25.95 -1.01 -3.15
N GLY A 244 -26.11 -0.69 -4.44
CA GLY A 244 -26.64 0.58 -4.94
C GLY A 244 -25.52 1.50 -5.42
N ALA A 245 -25.81 2.25 -6.48
CA ALA A 245 -24.88 3.20 -7.08
C ALA A 245 -25.52 4.59 -7.13
N TYR A 246 -24.75 5.60 -6.75
CA TYR A 246 -25.13 6.99 -6.80
C TYR A 246 -24.04 7.81 -7.50
N ILE A 247 -24.44 8.60 -8.50
CA ILE A 247 -23.52 9.38 -9.32
C ILE A 247 -24.10 10.78 -9.50
N ASP A 248 -23.47 11.79 -8.90
CA ASP A 248 -23.85 13.20 -9.11
C ASP A 248 -22.68 14.17 -9.03
N ASN A 249 -22.87 15.38 -9.56
CA ASN A 249 -21.90 16.48 -9.51
C ASN A 249 -20.50 16.13 -10.04
N ASN A 250 -20.45 15.35 -11.12
CA ASN A 250 -19.19 15.00 -11.81
C ASN A 250 -19.01 15.83 -13.08
N ILE A 251 -17.77 16.17 -13.43
CA ILE A 251 -17.38 16.54 -14.79
C ILE A 251 -16.70 15.33 -15.43
N VAL A 252 -17.26 14.81 -16.51
CA VAL A 252 -16.74 13.64 -17.23
C VAL A 252 -16.34 14.05 -18.64
N GLY A 253 -15.05 13.91 -18.96
CA GLY A 253 -14.48 14.25 -20.26
C GLY A 253 -14.82 13.24 -21.37
N GLY A 254 -15.05 11.99 -20.98
CA GLY A 254 -15.52 10.89 -21.83
C GLY A 254 -17.01 10.57 -21.65
N ASP A 255 -17.32 9.27 -21.72
CA ASP A 255 -18.66 8.71 -21.55
C ASP A 255 -18.97 8.45 -20.07
N LEU A 256 -20.26 8.55 -19.70
CA LEU A 256 -20.78 8.09 -18.41
C LEU A 256 -21.59 6.82 -18.63
N VAL A 257 -21.17 5.72 -18.00
CA VAL A 257 -21.83 4.41 -18.08
C VAL A 257 -22.27 3.97 -16.69
N ALA A 258 -23.57 3.73 -16.51
CA ALA A 258 -24.11 3.18 -15.27
C ALA A 258 -25.19 2.13 -15.55
N THR A 259 -24.76 0.90 -15.82
CA THR A 259 -25.61 -0.23 -16.20
C THR A 259 -25.45 -1.42 -15.27
N ASP A 260 -26.39 -2.36 -15.30
CA ASP A 260 -26.33 -3.62 -14.55
C ASP A 260 -26.23 -3.44 -13.02
N ASN A 261 -26.68 -2.28 -12.51
CA ASN A 261 -26.70 -1.96 -11.09
C ASN A 261 -28.02 -2.43 -10.46
N SER A 262 -27.95 -2.97 -9.25
CA SER A 262 -29.11 -3.44 -8.49
C SER A 262 -29.04 -2.94 -7.05
N PRO A 263 -29.88 -1.98 -6.63
CA PRO A 263 -30.88 -1.27 -7.42
C PRO A 263 -30.25 -0.48 -8.57
N THR A 264 -31.07 -0.17 -9.58
CA THR A 264 -30.67 0.69 -10.70
C THR A 264 -30.02 1.97 -10.19
N ALA A 265 -28.90 2.36 -10.81
CA ALA A 265 -28.13 3.51 -10.39
C ALA A 265 -28.97 4.80 -10.37
N GLN A 266 -28.72 5.61 -9.36
CA GLN A 266 -29.27 6.95 -9.25
C GLN A 266 -28.30 7.93 -9.90
N ILE A 267 -28.82 8.68 -10.86
CA ILE A 267 -28.05 9.65 -11.63
C ILE A 267 -28.62 11.02 -11.31
N GLY A 268 -27.83 11.84 -10.63
CA GLY A 268 -28.21 13.22 -10.33
C GLY A 268 -28.08 14.14 -11.55
N ASP A 269 -28.75 15.29 -11.46
CA ASP A 269 -28.87 16.25 -12.55
C ASP A 269 -27.61 17.14 -12.71
N ALA A 270 -26.66 17.11 -11.77
CA ALA A 270 -25.48 17.98 -11.77
C ALA A 270 -24.29 17.40 -12.57
N ASN A 271 -24.41 16.17 -13.06
CA ASN A 271 -23.42 15.56 -13.95
C ASN A 271 -23.27 16.32 -15.27
N ARG A 272 -22.03 16.67 -15.62
CA ARG A 272 -21.64 17.33 -16.87
C ARG A 272 -20.77 16.40 -17.70
N VAL A 273 -21.41 15.69 -18.62
CA VAL A 273 -20.77 14.66 -19.46
C VAL A 273 -20.54 15.21 -20.86
N ARG A 274 -19.31 15.08 -21.37
CA ARG A 274 -18.95 15.51 -22.72
C ARG A 274 -19.28 14.45 -23.78
N GLY A 275 -19.13 13.18 -23.43
CA GLY A 275 -19.45 12.02 -24.26
C GLY A 275 -20.93 11.61 -24.19
N GLY A 276 -21.17 10.32 -24.38
CA GLY A 276 -22.47 9.68 -24.24
C GLY A 276 -22.83 9.39 -22.78
N ILE A 277 -24.13 9.25 -22.53
CA ILE A 277 -24.68 8.78 -21.25
C ILE A 277 -25.41 7.48 -21.53
N VAL A 278 -24.97 6.39 -20.90
CA VAL A 278 -25.55 5.04 -21.02
C VAL A 278 -26.02 4.59 -19.64
N THR A 279 -27.32 4.65 -19.40
CA THR A 279 -27.92 4.32 -18.10
C THR A 279 -29.20 3.51 -18.31
N GLU A 280 -29.57 2.70 -17.31
CA GLU A 280 -30.87 2.02 -17.27
C GLU A 280 -31.97 2.98 -16.76
N GLU A 281 -33.25 2.68 -17.03
CA GLU A 281 -34.36 3.57 -16.63
C GLU A 281 -34.34 3.83 -15.11
N VAL A 282 -34.17 5.11 -14.76
CA VAL A 282 -33.94 5.57 -13.38
C VAL A 282 -35.13 5.24 -12.49
N ALA A 283 -34.98 4.26 -11.60
CA ALA A 283 -35.85 4.16 -10.45
C ALA A 283 -35.42 5.24 -9.45
N MET A 284 -36.04 6.41 -9.49
CA MET A 284 -35.85 7.44 -8.46
C MET A 284 -36.21 6.85 -7.09
N ARG A 285 -35.20 6.45 -6.33
CA ARG A 285 -35.29 6.10 -4.92
C ARG A 285 -34.02 6.59 -4.27
N ALA A 286 -34.12 7.68 -3.51
CA ALA A 286 -33.08 8.19 -2.62
C ALA A 286 -32.20 7.08 -2.05
N LEU A 287 -30.89 7.14 -2.28
CA LEU A 287 -29.95 6.46 -1.41
C LEU A 287 -29.87 7.33 -0.15
N ALA A 288 -30.56 6.85 0.88
CA ALA A 288 -30.83 7.57 2.11
C ALA A 288 -29.53 8.01 2.80
N ALA A 289 -29.60 9.12 3.55
CA ALA A 289 -28.59 9.62 4.50
C ALA A 289 -27.84 8.56 5.36
N GLU A 290 -28.34 7.33 5.40
CA GLU A 290 -27.68 6.14 5.94
C GLU A 290 -26.32 5.84 5.29
N VAL A 291 -26.18 5.96 3.96
CA VAL A 291 -24.91 5.67 3.28
C VAL A 291 -23.86 6.76 3.56
N THR A 292 -24.24 8.04 3.53
CA THR A 292 -23.36 9.12 3.99
C THR A 292 -22.94 8.94 5.45
N ALA A 293 -23.88 8.61 6.33
CA ALA A 293 -23.58 8.39 7.74
C ALA A 293 -22.68 7.17 7.97
N GLU A 294 -22.80 6.12 7.15
CA GLU A 294 -21.91 4.96 7.17
C GLU A 294 -20.49 5.35 6.79
N PHE A 295 -20.32 6.19 5.77
CA PHE A 295 -19.00 6.69 5.36
C PHE A 295 -18.36 7.62 6.39
N GLU A 296 -19.10 8.60 6.92
CA GLU A 296 -18.58 9.48 7.98
C GLU A 296 -18.22 8.69 9.25
N ALA A 297 -19.01 7.66 9.60
CA ALA A 297 -18.70 6.79 10.72
C ALA A 297 -17.48 5.91 10.44
N HIS A 298 -17.31 5.44 9.20
CA HIS A 298 -16.13 4.70 8.78
C HIS A 298 -14.88 5.56 8.91
N GLU A 299 -14.86 6.77 8.35
CA GLU A 299 -13.73 7.70 8.44
C GLU A 299 -13.31 7.96 9.90
N ALA A 300 -14.27 8.19 10.80
CA ALA A 300 -13.99 8.39 12.22
C ALA A 300 -13.38 7.13 12.88
N ASP A 301 -13.83 5.93 12.50
CA ASP A 301 -13.26 4.66 12.98
C ASP A 301 -11.81 4.47 12.50
N LEU A 302 -11.50 4.90 11.27
CA LEU A 302 -10.13 4.85 10.72
C LEU A 302 -9.16 5.73 11.50
N GLU A 303 -9.58 6.96 11.81
CA GLU A 303 -8.76 7.90 12.60
C GLU A 303 -8.47 7.33 13.99
N ASP A 304 -9.48 6.81 14.68
CA ASP A 304 -9.34 6.21 16.00
C ASP A 304 -8.41 4.98 15.95
N GLN A 305 -8.54 4.14 14.92
CA GLN A 305 -7.71 2.94 14.72
C GLN A 305 -6.22 3.29 14.53
N VAL A 306 -5.90 4.27 13.68
CA VAL A 306 -4.52 4.71 13.42
C VAL A 306 -3.90 5.32 14.67
N GLU A 307 -4.62 6.19 15.36
CA GLU A 307 -4.11 6.86 16.56
C GLU A 307 -3.86 5.86 17.71
N GLU A 308 -4.71 4.83 17.86
CA GLU A 308 -4.48 3.74 18.81
C GLU A 308 -3.20 2.97 18.44
N ALA A 309 -3.08 2.48 17.20
CA ALA A 309 -1.92 1.71 16.75
C ALA A 309 -0.59 2.48 16.85
N ARG A 310 -0.61 3.77 16.49
CA ARG A 310 0.53 4.68 16.63
C ARG A 310 0.93 4.87 18.08
N THR A 311 -0.03 5.16 18.95
CA THR A 311 0.22 5.36 20.38
C THR A 311 0.83 4.10 21.00
N GLU A 312 0.27 2.92 20.71
CA GLU A 312 0.81 1.64 21.17
C GLU A 312 2.24 1.40 20.66
N THR A 313 2.50 1.70 19.38
CA THR A 313 3.82 1.56 18.77
C THR A 313 4.86 2.42 19.48
N VAL A 314 4.56 3.71 19.67
CA VAL A 314 5.48 4.67 20.29
C VAL A 314 5.71 4.32 21.75
N ASP A 315 4.66 4.05 22.54
CA ASP A 315 4.80 3.72 23.95
C ASP A 315 5.64 2.46 24.17
N ALA A 316 5.40 1.41 23.37
CA ALA A 316 6.18 0.17 23.43
C ALA A 316 7.65 0.38 23.02
N ALA A 317 7.91 1.20 21.99
CA ALA A 317 9.27 1.54 21.57
C ALA A 317 10.02 2.38 22.63
N ILE A 318 9.34 3.30 23.30
CA ILE A 318 9.93 4.09 24.39
C ILE A 318 10.22 3.19 25.61
N GLU A 319 9.33 2.27 25.95
CA GLU A 319 9.54 1.30 27.05
C GLU A 319 10.72 0.36 26.79
N ALA A 320 10.87 -0.10 25.54
CA ALA A 320 11.98 -0.97 25.13
C ALA A 320 13.36 -0.28 25.22
N GLY A 321 13.40 1.06 25.21
CA GLY A 321 14.63 1.86 25.32
C GLY A 321 15.28 2.17 23.96
N PRO A 322 16.53 2.64 23.93
CA PRO A 322 17.22 2.97 22.69
C PRO A 322 17.43 1.72 21.80
N ALA A 323 17.13 1.85 20.51
CA ALA A 323 17.29 0.77 19.53
C ALA A 323 18.76 0.50 19.15
N PHE A 324 19.61 1.53 19.20
CA PHE A 324 21.04 1.48 18.84
C PHE A 324 21.88 2.54 19.59
#